data_AF-A0A2A4ZWJ0-F1
#
_entry.id   AF-A0A2A4ZWJ0-F1
#
_cell.length_a   1.000
_cell.length_b   1.000
_cell.length_c   1.000
_cell.angle_alpha   90.00
_cell.angle_beta   90.00
_cell.angle_gamma   90.00
#
_symmetry.space_group_name_H-M   'P 1'
#
loop_
_entity.id
_entity.type
_entity.pdbx_description
1 polymer ?
#
loop_
_entity_poly.entity_id
_entity_poly.type
_entity_poly.pdbx_seq_one_letter_code
_entity_poly.pdbx_strand_id
1 'polypeptide(L)'
;MPLVEQMANIGSEISRASHWRIKNNVEYSNNAVNRALELITFTIDSISVKLHLKKLTRVREAINDYFYGSNKFSSSDVLWQKYFDHFNYAARLMQTKI
;
A
#
# COMPACT_ATOMS: atom_id res chain seq x y z
N MET A 1 -14.22 8.91 -0.23
CA MET A 1 -12.76 9.14 -0.19
C MET A 1 -12.21 9.03 -1.60
N PRO A 2 -11.45 10.01 -2.11
CA PRO A 2 -10.79 9.92 -3.42
C PRO A 2 -9.79 8.77 -3.47
N LEU A 3 -9.59 8.17 -4.66
CA LEU A 3 -8.63 7.07 -4.85
C LEU A 3 -7.21 7.44 -4.38
N VAL A 4 -6.78 8.68 -4.59
CA VAL A 4 -5.46 9.16 -4.17
C VAL A 4 -5.29 9.05 -2.65
N GLU A 5 -6.32 9.40 -1.88
CA GLU A 5 -6.30 9.33 -0.42
C GLU A 5 -6.36 7.87 0.06
N GLN A 6 -7.14 7.02 -0.60
CA GLN A 6 -7.14 5.58 -0.32
C GLN A 6 -5.74 4.96 -0.53
N MET A 7 -5.06 5.33 -1.63
CA MET A 7 -3.69 4.88 -1.92
C MET A 7 -2.67 5.40 -0.90
N ALA A 8 -2.83 6.63 -0.42
CA ALA A 8 -2.00 7.19 0.65
C ALA A 8 -2.17 6.43 1.98
N ASN A 9 -3.41 6.04 2.32
CA ASN A 9 -3.70 5.24 3.51
C ASN A 9 -3.07 3.83 3.40
N ILE A 10 -3.20 3.17 2.25
CA ILE A 10 -2.53 1.88 1.98
C ILE A 10 -1.01 2.03 2.14
N GLY A 11 -0.44 3.08 1.54
CA GLY A 11 0.99 3.35 1.60
C GLY A 11 1.52 3.59 3.02
N SER A 12 0.71 4.24 3.86
CA SER A 12 1.04 4.47 5.27
C SER A 12 1.15 3.17 6.07
N GLU A 13 0.27 2.20 5.80
CA GLU A 13 0.35 0.87 6.42
C GLU A 13 1.56 0.07 5.91
N ILE A 14 1.91 0.17 4.62
CA ILE A 14 3.11 -0.48 4.07
C ILE A 14 4.38 0.13 4.66
N SER A 15 4.46 1.46 4.79
CA SER A 15 5.57 2.13 5.48
C SER A 15 5.70 1.67 6.94
N ARG A 16 4.57 1.54 7.65
CA ARG A 16 4.54 1.00 9.02
C ARG A 16 5.03 -0.45 9.08
N ALA A 17 4.66 -1.28 8.11
CA ALA A 17 5.13 -2.66 8.01
C ALA A 17 6.65 -2.74 7.86
N SER A 18 7.23 -1.95 6.94
CA SER A 18 8.69 -1.85 6.75
C SER A 18 9.40 -1.36 8.01
N HIS A 19 8.84 -0.35 8.70
CA HIS A 19 9.41 0.15 9.95
C HIS A 19 9.48 -0.90 11.06
N TRP A 20 8.43 -1.71 11.22
CA TRP A 20 8.45 -2.80 12.20
C TRP A 20 9.36 -3.96 11.81
N ARG A 21 9.51 -4.22 10.51
CA ARG A 21 10.47 -5.19 9.99
C ARG A 21 11.92 -4.80 10.34
N ILE A 22 12.29 -3.53 10.17
CA ILE A 22 13.61 -2.99 10.57
C ILE A 22 13.87 -3.19 12.08
N LYS A 23 12.81 -3.11 12.89
CA LYS A 23 12.87 -3.34 14.34
C LYS A 23 12.83 -4.83 14.74
N ASN A 24 12.88 -5.76 13.78
CA ASN A 24 12.73 -7.20 13.98
C ASN A 24 11.42 -7.59 14.69
N ASN A 25 10.37 -6.77 14.60
CA ASN A 25 9.05 -7.10 15.12
C ASN A 25 8.16 -7.60 13.99
N VAL A 26 8.24 -8.91 13.74
CA VAL A 26 7.53 -9.59 12.65
C VAL A 26 6.02 -9.52 12.83
N GLU A 27 5.52 -9.66 14.06
CA GLU A 27 4.09 -9.61 14.35
C GLU A 27 3.49 -8.26 13.96
N TYR A 28 4.12 -7.16 14.39
CA TYR A 28 3.60 -5.82 14.09
C TYR A 28 3.77 -5.45 12.62
N SER A 29 4.83 -5.97 11.98
CA SER A 29 4.99 -5.87 10.53
C SER A 29 3.82 -6.56 9.82
N ASN A 30 3.50 -7.80 10.20
CA ASN A 30 2.40 -8.56 9.61
C ASN A 30 1.04 -7.92 9.85
N ASN A 31 0.79 -7.37 11.05
CA ASN A 31 -0.47 -6.66 11.35
C ASN A 31 -0.67 -5.45 10.44
N ALA A 32 0.39 -4.68 10.18
CA ALA A 32 0.34 -3.54 9.27
C ALA A 32 0.12 -3.99 7.80
N VAL A 33 0.77 -5.07 7.35
CA VAL A 33 0.54 -5.62 6.00
C VAL A 33 -0.90 -6.11 5.85
N ASN A 34 -1.43 -6.84 6.84
CA ASN A 34 -2.83 -7.29 6.83
C ASN A 34 -3.79 -6.10 6.71
N ARG A 35 -3.55 -5.04 7.48
CA ARG A 35 -4.33 -3.80 7.38
C ARG A 35 -4.23 -3.16 5.99
N ALA A 36 -3.06 -3.13 5.37
CA ALA A 36 -2.89 -2.64 4.01
C ALA A 36 -3.70 -3.47 2.99
N LEU A 37 -3.70 -4.80 3.12
CA LEU A 37 -4.46 -5.71 2.25
C LEU A 37 -5.97 -5.57 2.40
N GLU A 38 -6.47 -5.34 3.62
CA GLU A 38 -7.87 -4.98 3.87
C GLU A 38 -8.24 -3.68 3.16
N LEU A 39 -7.42 -2.64 3.31
CA LEU A 39 -7.64 -1.35 2.65
C LEU A 39 -7.65 -1.49 1.12
N ILE A 40 -6.76 -2.30 0.56
CA ILE A 40 -6.77 -2.60 -0.88
C ILE A 40 -8.07 -3.28 -1.28
N THR A 41 -8.55 -4.25 -0.49
CA THR A 41 -9.80 -4.97 -0.76
C THR A 41 -10.99 -4.00 -0.75
N PHE A 42 -11.12 -3.17 0.29
CA PHE A 42 -12.15 -2.14 0.33
C PHE A 42 -12.05 -1.12 -0.82
N THR A 43 -10.82 -0.78 -1.22
CA THR A 43 -10.58 0.14 -2.33
C THR A 43 -11.04 -0.48 -3.66
N ILE A 44 -10.70 -1.75 -3.91
CA ILE A 44 -11.17 -2.52 -5.07
C ILE A 44 -12.69 -2.54 -5.12
N ASP A 45 -13.35 -2.85 -4.00
CA ASP A 45 -14.81 -2.95 -3.92
C ASP A 45 -15.51 -1.60 -4.17
N SER A 46 -14.82 -0.48 -3.87
CA SER A 46 -15.35 0.87 -4.08
C SER A 46 -15.22 1.40 -5.52
N ILE A 47 -14.47 0.72 -6.40
CA ILE A 47 -14.11 1.22 -7.73
C ILE A 47 -14.91 0.52 -8.83
N SER A 48 -15.49 1.30 -9.75
CA SER A 48 -16.20 0.77 -10.94
C SER A 48 -15.34 0.69 -12.20
N VAL A 49 -14.16 1.34 -12.23
CA VAL A 49 -13.30 1.43 -13.42
C VAL A 49 -12.37 0.21 -13.53
N LYS A 50 -12.61 -0.66 -14.53
CA LYS A 50 -11.86 -1.91 -14.76
C LYS A 50 -10.33 -1.74 -14.81
N LEU A 51 -9.83 -0.65 -15.39
CA LEU A 51 -8.38 -0.41 -15.48
C LEU A 51 -7.74 -0.22 -14.10
N HIS A 52 -8.43 0.47 -13.18
CA HIS A 52 -7.94 0.68 -11.82
C HIS A 52 -7.97 -0.61 -11.01
N LEU A 53 -8.99 -1.46 -11.21
CA LEU A 53 -9.05 -2.79 -10.60
C LEU A 53 -7.82 -3.62 -10.95
N LYS A 54 -7.44 -3.69 -12.24
CA LYS A 54 -6.24 -4.43 -12.65
C LYS A 54 -4.97 -3.91 -11.97
N LYS A 55 -4.81 -2.60 -11.83
CA LYS A 55 -3.63 -2.02 -11.15
C LYS A 55 -3.62 -2.40 -9.67
N LEU A 56 -4.75 -2.27 -8.98
CA LEU A 56 -4.86 -2.57 -7.54
C LEU A 56 -4.66 -4.05 -7.23
N THR A 57 -5.22 -4.95 -8.04
CA THR A 57 -4.98 -6.39 -7.83
C THR A 57 -3.52 -6.76 -8.03
N ARG A 58 -2.80 -6.11 -8.94
CA ARG A 58 -1.35 -6.27 -9.09
C ARG A 58 -0.55 -5.72 -7.92
N VAL A 59 -0.95 -4.57 -7.37
CA VAL A 59 -0.36 -4.04 -6.12
C VAL A 59 -0.55 -5.05 -4.98
N ARG A 60 -1.76 -5.61 -4.84
CA ARG A 60 -2.06 -6.66 -3.84
C ARG A 60 -1.17 -7.89 -4.01
N GLU A 61 -1.04 -8.39 -5.24
CA GLU A 61 -0.18 -9.54 -5.57
C GLU A 61 1.28 -9.27 -5.20
N ALA A 62 1.81 -8.10 -5.56
CA ALA A 62 3.20 -7.73 -5.28
C ALA A 62 3.46 -7.53 -3.77
N ILE A 63 2.51 -6.97 -3.02
CA ILE A 63 2.61 -6.84 -1.56
C ILE A 63 2.63 -8.24 -0.92
N ASN A 64 1.73 -9.13 -1.31
CA ASN A 64 1.71 -10.50 -0.81
C ASN A 64 3.01 -11.25 -1.11
N ASP A 65 3.52 -11.14 -2.34
CA ASP A 65 4.78 -11.77 -2.74
C ASP A 65 5.98 -11.21 -1.96
N TYR A 66 6.01 -9.89 -1.71
CA TYR A 66 7.11 -9.24 -0.98
C TYR A 66 7.12 -9.56 0.52
N PHE A 67 5.95 -9.57 1.16
CA PHE A 67 5.86 -9.74 2.61
C PHE A 67 5.76 -11.20 3.05
N TYR A 68 5.11 -12.05 2.25
CA TYR A 68 4.81 -13.44 2.61
C TYR A 68 5.34 -14.46 1.60
N GLY A 69 5.79 -14.02 0.42
CA GLY A 69 6.29 -14.88 -0.64
C GLY A 69 7.81 -14.92 -0.71
N SER A 70 8.30 -15.34 -1.89
CA SER A 70 9.73 -15.42 -2.18
C SER A 70 10.26 -14.15 -2.87
N ASN A 71 9.51 -13.05 -2.86
CA ASN A 71 9.85 -11.79 -3.53
C ASN A 71 10.22 -11.96 -5.01
N LYS A 72 9.40 -12.70 -5.77
CA LYS A 72 9.58 -12.95 -7.21
C LYS A 72 9.59 -11.68 -8.05
N PHE A 73 8.94 -10.62 -7.57
CA PHE A 73 8.93 -9.32 -8.25
C PHE A 73 10.09 -8.41 -7.86
N SER A 74 11.08 -8.89 -7.09
CA SER A 74 12.27 -8.13 -6.71
C SER A 74 11.95 -6.78 -6.04
N SER A 75 10.91 -6.76 -5.22
CA SER A 75 10.51 -5.57 -4.45
C SER A 75 11.44 -5.31 -3.27
N SER A 76 11.38 -4.10 -2.73
CA SER A 76 12.12 -3.70 -1.53
C SER A 76 11.37 -2.59 -0.79
N ASP A 77 11.68 -2.39 0.49
CA ASP A 77 11.10 -1.32 1.31
C ASP A 77 11.26 0.05 0.65
N VAL A 78 12.43 0.31 0.05
CA VAL A 78 12.72 1.58 -0.65
C VAL A 78 11.85 1.75 -1.90
N LEU A 79 11.61 0.69 -2.66
CA LEU A 79 10.75 0.74 -3.84
C LEU A 79 9.29 0.99 -3.44
N TRP A 80 8.82 0.33 -2.38
CA TRP A 80 7.47 0.54 -1.85
C TRP A 80 7.26 1.96 -1.32
N GLN A 81 8.22 2.48 -0.56
CA GLN A 81 8.21 3.85 -0.09
C GLN A 81 8.11 4.83 -1.27
N LYS A 82 9.01 4.71 -2.26
CA LYS A 82 8.97 5.56 -3.46
C LYS A 82 7.63 5.47 -4.20
N TYR A 83 7.07 4.27 -4.35
CA TYR A 83 5.77 4.11 -5.01
C TYR A 83 4.65 4.85 -4.28
N PHE A 84 4.57 4.71 -2.96
CA PHE A 84 3.48 5.27 -2.16
C PHE A 84 3.64 6.75 -1.80
N ASP A 85 4.86 7.27 -1.73
CA ASP A 85 5.13 8.68 -1.40
C ASP A 85 4.49 9.65 -2.40
N HIS A 86 4.38 9.26 -3.68
CA HIS A 86 3.67 10.05 -4.69
C HIS A 86 2.19 10.27 -4.31
N PHE A 87 1.54 9.26 -3.74
CA PHE A 87 0.14 9.36 -3.31
C PHE A 87 0.01 10.17 -2.02
N ASN A 88 0.94 9.99 -1.07
CA ASN A 88 0.98 10.80 0.16
C ASN A 88 1.11 12.29 -0.15
N TYR A 89 2.05 12.63 -1.05
CA TYR A 89 2.25 14.00 -1.50
C TYR A 89 1.01 14.56 -2.21
N ALA A 90 0.46 13.80 -3.16
CA ALA A 90 -0.74 14.22 -3.89
C ALA A 90 -1.96 14.41 -2.96
N ALA A 91 -2.18 13.49 -2.02
CA ALA A 91 -3.27 13.60 -1.03
C ALA A 91 -3.13 14.87 -0.18
N ARG A 92 -1.90 15.20 0.25
CA ARG A 92 -1.63 16.43 1.02
C ARG A 92 -1.94 17.69 0.21
N LEU A 93 -1.55 17.72 -1.06
CA LEU A 93 -1.89 18.85 -1.95
C LEU A 93 -3.41 18.99 -2.17
N MET A 94 -4.15 17.89 -2.20
CA MET A 94 -5.62 17.92 -2.32
C MET A 94 -6.29 18.47 -1.06
N GLN A 95 -5.79 18.12 0.13
CA GLN A 95 -6.34 18.62 1.41
C GLN A 95 -6.05 20.10 1.66
N THR A 96 -4.94 20.62 1.15
CA THR A 96 -4.53 22.02 1.35
C THR A 96 -5.29 23.00 0.44
N LYS A 97 -6.07 22.49 -0.52
CA LYS A 97 -6.87 23.27 -1.48
C LYS A 97 -8.32 23.50 -1.01
N ILE A 98 -8.65 23.14 0.22
CA ILE A 98 -9.98 23.27 0.84
C ILE A 98 -9.96 24.42 1.84
#